data_AF-A0A7V9RF42-F1
#
_entry.id   AF-A0A7V9RF42-F1
#
_cell.length_a   1.000
_cell.length_b   1.000
_cell.length_c   1.000
_cell.angle_alpha   90.00
_cell.angle_beta   90.00
_cell.angle_gamma   90.00
#
_symmetry.space_group_name_H-M   'P 1'
#
loop_
_entity.id
_entity.type
_entity.pdbx_description
1 polymer ?
#
loop_
_entity_poly.entity_id
_entity_poly.type
_entity_poly.pdbx_seq_one_letter_code
_entity_poly.pdbx_strand_id
1 'polypeptide(L)'
;MADADLGFDQVIGRLREVVQRLESGELTLEQSLDVYEEGVQLARKGQHLLATAEKRVEILVSASGGVEVAPFDPKSTEPGP
;
A
#
# COMPACT_ATOMS: atom_id res chain seq x y z
N MET A 1 -14.09 16.98 12.17
CA MET A 1 -12.90 16.12 12.38
C MET A 1 -12.93 15.01 11.33
N ALA A 2 -12.26 15.18 10.20
CA ALA A 2 -12.03 14.10 9.22
C ALA A 2 -10.92 14.53 8.25
N ASP A 3 -9.81 14.99 8.80
CA ASP A 3 -8.56 15.16 8.06
C ASP A 3 -7.57 14.25 8.76
N ALA A 4 -7.08 13.20 8.09
CA ALA A 4 -5.73 12.63 8.30
C ALA A 4 -5.50 11.19 7.77
N ASP A 5 -6.52 10.38 7.40
CA ASP A 5 -6.23 9.02 6.94
C ASP A 5 -6.99 8.59 5.69
N LEU A 6 -6.32 8.76 4.53
CA LEU A 6 -6.69 8.12 3.27
C LEU A 6 -6.83 6.61 3.52
N GLY A 7 -8.02 6.07 3.23
CA GLY A 7 -8.24 4.62 3.27
C GLY A 7 -7.37 3.91 2.21
N PHE A 8 -7.17 2.59 2.38
CA PHE A 8 -6.31 1.80 1.49
C PHE A 8 -6.67 1.98 0.00
N ASP A 9 -7.95 1.96 -0.33
CA ASP A 9 -8.44 2.16 -1.70
C ASP A 9 -8.06 3.53 -2.26
N GLN A 10 -8.14 4.59 -1.45
CA GLN A 10 -7.73 5.93 -1.86
C GLN A 10 -6.21 6.05 -2.03
N VAL A 11 -5.43 5.41 -1.15
CA VAL A 11 -3.96 5.36 -1.29
C VAL A 11 -3.56 4.69 -2.61
N ILE A 12 -4.19 3.55 -2.92
CA ILE A 12 -3.94 2.84 -4.18
C ILE A 12 -4.43 3.64 -5.39
N GLY A 13 -5.60 4.29 -5.31
CA GLY A 13 -6.10 5.18 -6.36
C GLY A 13 -5.11 6.30 -6.65
N ARG A 14 -4.62 6.97 -5.61
CA ARG A 14 -3.65 8.06 -5.76
C ARG A 14 -2.31 7.59 -6.31
N LEU A 15 -1.84 6.41 -5.89
CA LEU A 15 -0.61 5.83 -6.39
C LEU A 15 -0.70 5.52 -7.90
N ARG A 16 -1.86 5.06 -8.40
CA ARG A 16 -2.07 4.88 -9.84
C ARG A 16 -2.01 6.20 -10.60
N GLU A 17 -2.61 7.27 -10.07
CA GLU A 17 -2.53 8.60 -10.68
C GLU A 17 -1.07 9.09 -10.76
N VAL A 18 -0.30 8.88 -9.69
CA VAL A 18 1.13 9.20 -9.65
C VAL A 18 1.90 8.45 -10.73
N VAL A 19 1.71 7.13 -10.84
CA VAL A 19 2.36 6.31 -11.86
C VAL A 19 1.97 6.78 -13.26
N GLN A 20 0.69 7.01 -13.52
CA GLN A 20 0.21 7.49 -14.82
C GLN A 20 0.85 8.82 -15.21
N ARG A 21 1.03 9.75 -14.25
CA ARG A 21 1.69 11.05 -14.51
C ARG A 21 3.17 10.89 -14.83
N LEU A 22 3.87 9.97 -14.15
CA LEU A 22 5.28 9.66 -14.44
C LEU A 22 5.43 9.01 -15.82
N GLU A 23 4.51 8.12 -16.19
CA GLU A 23 4.51 7.42 -17.49
C GLU A 23 4.13 8.32 -18.66
N SER A 24 3.39 9.41 -18.42
CA SER A 24 2.99 10.36 -19.48
C SER A 24 4.21 11.07 -20.12
N GLY A 25 5.31 11.21 -19.38
CA GLY A 25 6.53 11.86 -19.88
C GLY A 25 6.43 13.37 -20.09
N GLU A 26 5.33 14.00 -19.66
CA GLU A 26 5.07 15.44 -19.79
C GLU A 26 5.68 16.29 -18.66
N LEU A 27 6.23 15.64 -17.64
CA LEU A 27 6.77 16.29 -16.45
C LEU A 27 8.22 16.73 -16.67
N THR A 28 8.56 17.90 -16.13
CA THR A 28 9.98 18.28 -15.99
C THR A 28 10.68 17.38 -14.97
N LEU A 29 12.02 17.43 -14.92
CA LEU A 29 12.78 16.66 -13.93
C LEU A 29 12.35 16.98 -12.49
N GLU A 30 12.20 18.26 -12.15
CA GLU A 30 11.78 18.71 -10.82
C GLU A 30 10.36 18.21 -10.49
N GLN A 31 9.43 18.30 -11.44
CA GLN A 31 8.08 17.79 -11.26
C GLN A 31 8.04 16.25 -11.13
N SER A 32 8.91 15.55 -11.87
CA SER A 32 9.03 14.10 -11.78
C SER A 32 9.55 13.66 -10.42
N LEU A 33 10.47 14.42 -9.82
CA LEU A 33 10.97 14.17 -8.47
C LEU A 33 9.89 14.38 -7.40
N ASP A 34 9.10 15.46 -7.52
CA ASP A 34 8.00 15.76 -6.60
C ASP A 34 6.92 14.67 -6.64
N VAL A 35 6.50 14.28 -7.84
CA VAL A 35 5.51 13.20 -8.05
C VAL A 35 6.03 11.84 -7.60
N TYR A 36 7.33 11.57 -7.79
CA TYR A 36 7.96 10.36 -7.27
C TYR A 36 7.98 10.33 -5.75
N GLU A 37 8.32 11.45 -5.09
CA GLU A 37 8.29 11.55 -3.63
C GLU A 37 6.88 11.30 -3.09
N GLU A 38 5.84 11.90 -3.71
CA GLU A 38 4.44 11.62 -3.40
C GLU A 38 4.15 10.11 -3.50
N GLY A 39 4.58 9.46 -4.58
CA GLY A 39 4.43 8.02 -4.78
C GLY A 39 5.07 7.17 -3.69
N VAL A 40 6.29 7.52 -3.26
CA VAL A 40 7.00 6.82 -2.17
C VAL A 40 6.24 6.95 -0.86
N GLN A 41 5.71 8.14 -0.54
CA GLN A 41 4.94 8.35 0.68
C GLN A 41 3.63 7.56 0.67
N LEU A 42 2.92 7.54 -0.47
CA LEU A 42 1.71 6.74 -0.66
C LEU A 42 1.98 5.24 -0.50
N ALA A 43 3.05 4.73 -1.11
CA ALA A 43 3.43 3.33 -0.98
C ALA A 43 3.69 2.93 0.49
N ARG A 44 4.46 3.76 1.22
CA ARG A 44 4.72 3.55 2.66
C ARG A 44 3.42 3.56 3.47
N LYS A 45 2.51 4.50 3.17
CA LYS A 45 1.20 4.57 3.83
C LYS A 45 0.38 3.30 3.57
N GLY A 46 0.34 2.82 2.34
CA GLY A 46 -0.34 1.57 1.97
C GLY A 46 0.20 0.37 2.74
N GLN A 47 1.53 0.23 2.85
CA GLN A 47 2.15 -0.81 3.66
C GLN A 47 1.77 -0.72 5.14
N HIS A 48 1.72 0.49 5.71
CA HIS A 48 1.32 0.68 7.09
C HIS A 48 -0.14 0.28 7.36
N LEU A 49 -1.04 0.62 6.43
CA LEU A 49 -2.45 0.23 6.50
C LEU A 49 -2.61 -1.29 6.45
N LEU A 50 -1.88 -1.96 5.55
CA LEU A 50 -1.88 -3.43 5.46
C LEU A 50 -1.35 -4.06 6.74
N ALA A 51 -0.21 -3.60 7.27
CA ALA A 51 0.34 -4.12 8.51
C ALA A 51 -0.62 -3.95 9.71
N THR A 52 -1.34 -2.83 9.75
CA THR A 52 -2.35 -2.58 10.79
C THR A 52 -3.55 -3.53 10.64
N ALA A 53 -3.99 -3.79 9.41
CA ALA A 53 -5.06 -4.75 9.14
C ALA A 53 -4.63 -6.18 9.50
N GLU A 54 -3.42 -6.60 9.11
CA GLU A 54 -2.87 -7.92 9.41
C GLU A 54 -2.79 -8.17 10.92
N LYS A 55 -2.25 -7.21 11.68
CA LYS A 55 -2.19 -7.29 13.14
C LYS A 55 -3.57 -7.41 13.78
N ARG A 56 -4.57 -6.70 13.26
CA ARG A 56 -5.95 -6.81 13.75
C ARG A 56 -6.52 -8.21 13.50
N VAL A 57 -6.27 -8.78 12.33
CA VAL A 57 -6.67 -10.16 12.00
C VAL A 57 -5.99 -11.15 12.94
N GLU A 58 -4.68 -11.02 13.16
CA GLU A 58 -3.92 -11.88 14.07
C GLU A 58 -4.48 -11.89 15.49
N ILE A 59 -4.82 -10.72 16.04
CA ILE A 59 -5.43 -10.60 17.37
C ILE A 59 -6.80 -11.31 17.42
N LEU A 60 -7.64 -11.09 16.40
CA LEU A 60 -8.98 -11.70 16.33
C LEU A 60 -8.91 -13.23 16.22
N VAL A 61 -7.99 -13.72 15.41
CA VAL A 61 -7.75 -15.15 15.20
C VAL A 61 -7.19 -15.80 16.46
N SER A 62 -6.22 -15.17 17.11
CA SER A 62 -5.63 -15.64 18.37
C SER A 62 -6.67 -15.67 19.50
N ALA A 63 -7.56 -14.69 19.55
CA ALA A 63 -8.67 -14.66 20.51
C ALA A 63 -9.75 -15.73 20.24
N SER A 64 -9.83 -16.26 19.02
CA SER A 64 -10.83 -17.24 18.59
C SER A 64 -10.39 -18.70 18.75
N GLY A 65 -9.21 -18.96 19.34
CA GLY A 65 -8.79 -20.32 19.69
C GLY A 65 -7.89 -21.05 18.67
N GLY A 66 -7.12 -20.32 17.86
CA GLY A 66 -5.92 -20.88 17.22
C GLY A 66 -6.07 -21.27 15.75
N VAL A 67 -6.24 -20.28 14.87
CA VAL A 67 -5.85 -20.45 13.46
C VAL A 67 -4.44 -19.86 13.33
N GLU A 68 -3.49 -20.64 12.82
CA GLU A 68 -2.12 -20.14 12.58
C GLU A 68 -2.17 -19.15 11.41
N VAL A 69 -1.98 -17.87 11.69
CA VAL A 69 -1.84 -16.82 10.65
C VAL A 69 -0.38 -16.70 10.28
N ALA A 70 -0.05 -17.12 9.06
CA ALA A 70 1.27 -16.87 8.48
C ALA A 70 1.30 -15.46 7.84
N PRO A 71 2.44 -14.76 7.89
CA PRO A 71 2.61 -13.47 7.22
C PRO A 71 2.33 -13.61 5.71
N PHE A 72 1.62 -12.64 5.14
CA PHE A 72 1.34 -12.66 3.70
C PHE A 72 2.62 -12.34 2.91
N ASP A 73 3.17 -13.35 2.22
CA ASP A 73 4.34 -13.18 1.35
C ASP A 73 3.90 -12.83 -0.09
N PRO A 74 4.07 -11.57 -0.55
CA PRO A 74 3.62 -11.13 -1.87
C PRO A 74 4.46 -11.69 -3.04
N LYS A 75 5.47 -12.52 -2.79
CA LYS A 75 6.28 -13.20 -3.82
C LYS A 75 5.88 -14.66 -4.06
N SER A 76 4.91 -15.18 -3.31
CA SER A 76 4.51 -16.59 -3.40
C SER A 76 3.45 -16.90 -4.47
N THR A 77 3.06 -15.92 -5.30
CA THR A 77 2.10 -16.12 -6.41
C THR A 77 2.74 -16.44 -7.77
N GLU A 78 4.02 -16.86 -7.81
CA GLU A 78 4.59 -17.38 -9.05
C GLU A 78 4.08 -18.82 -9.25
N PRO A 79 3.24 -19.10 -10.27
CA PRO A 79 2.96 -20.49 -10.63
C PRO A 79 4.29 -21.12 -11.05
N GLY A 80 4.71 -22.18 -10.35
CA GLY A 80 5.90 -22.94 -10.72
C GLY A 80 5.84 -23.44 -12.17
N PRO A 81 7.00 -23.73 -12.79
CA PRO A 81 7.10 -24.15 -14.19
C PRO A 81 6.35 -25.45 -14.49
#